data_AF-A0A1G0QXW2-F1
#
_entry.id   AF-A0A1G0QXW2-F1
#
_cell.length_a   1.000
_cell.length_b   1.000
_cell.length_c   1.000
_cell.angle_alpha   90.00
_cell.angle_beta   90.00
_cell.angle_gamma   90.00
#
_symmetry.space_group_name_H-M   'P 1'
#
loop_
_entity.id
_entity.type
_entity.pdbx_description
1 polymer ?
#
loop_
_entity_poly.entity_id
_entity_poly.type
_entity_poly.pdbx_seq_one_letter_code
_entity_poly.pdbx_strand_id
1 'polypeptide(L)'
;MVFRLIDESAGYTQLYYNYLVNWVRRIDSHKLDTLLLKAAKLTYSGYFFGYESKKFNYAKKKNIFTTEAEFTRNIVDAIYTELNNFKPIYSNETLDFGRTDYQKGQRIKYPKETLEQGRGNCIDASVLIASILEMIGLNPVIVIIPGHAFVGWETWKDSNNYEYLETTFLGYGNFQDAHKKGMEEFSNTSEKIVVNIKKCRDEGIYSVQ
;
A
#
# COMPACT_ATOMS: atom_id res chain seq x y z
N MET A 1 -1.32 19.29 -3.10
CA MET A 1 -2.74 18.95 -3.39
C MET A 1 -3.36 18.44 -2.10
N VAL A 2 -4.62 18.78 -1.89
CA VAL A 2 -5.39 18.36 -0.72
C VAL A 2 -6.38 17.29 -1.20
N PHE A 3 -6.38 16.11 -0.59
CA PHE A 3 -7.28 15.01 -0.95
C PHE A 3 -8.38 14.87 0.09
N ARG A 4 -9.62 14.73 -0.38
CA ARG A 4 -10.76 14.30 0.45
C ARG A 4 -10.97 12.80 0.26
N LEU A 5 -11.12 12.08 1.36
CA LEU A 5 -11.47 10.66 1.35
C LEU A 5 -12.98 10.57 1.10
N ILE A 6 -13.35 10.52 -0.18
CA ILE A 6 -14.70 10.53 -0.79
C ILE A 6 -15.72 11.47 -0.12
N ASP A 7 -16.06 12.55 -0.81
CA ASP A 7 -17.15 13.46 -0.47
C ASP A 7 -18.00 13.66 -1.73
N GLU A 8 -19.18 13.03 -1.79
CA GLU A 8 -20.09 13.12 -2.95
C GLU A 8 -20.49 14.57 -3.26
N SER A 9 -20.47 15.48 -2.28
CA SER A 9 -20.81 16.89 -2.48
C SER A 9 -19.72 17.67 -3.23
N ALA A 10 -18.52 17.12 -3.34
CA ALA A 10 -17.37 17.79 -3.93
C ALA A 10 -17.16 17.51 -5.43
N GLY A 11 -17.96 16.61 -6.03
CA GLY A 11 -17.94 16.36 -7.48
C GLY A 11 -16.65 15.73 -8.03
N TYR A 12 -15.84 15.07 -7.19
CA TYR A 12 -14.60 14.43 -7.63
C TYR A 12 -14.88 13.14 -8.41
N THR A 13 -14.27 13.00 -9.59
CA THR A 13 -14.36 11.80 -10.42
C THR A 13 -13.20 10.85 -10.15
N GLN A 14 -13.31 9.58 -10.56
CA GLN A 14 -12.21 8.61 -10.56
C GLN A 14 -10.91 9.20 -11.15
N LEU A 15 -11.03 10.01 -12.20
CA LEU A 15 -9.88 10.68 -12.84
C LEU A 15 -9.13 11.60 -11.87
N TYR A 16 -9.83 12.32 -10.98
CA TYR A 16 -9.19 13.16 -9.97
C TYR A 16 -8.34 12.32 -9.00
N TYR A 17 -8.87 11.18 -8.57
CA TYR A 17 -8.16 10.27 -7.67
C TYR A 17 -7.01 9.53 -8.35
N ASN A 18 -7.05 9.33 -9.67
CA ASN A 18 -5.90 8.79 -10.40
C ASN A 18 -4.66 9.70 -10.29
N TYR A 19 -4.79 11.00 -10.02
CA TYR A 19 -3.64 11.86 -9.73
C TYR A 19 -2.93 11.53 -8.42
N LEU A 20 -3.54 10.75 -7.52
CA LEU A 20 -2.86 10.21 -6.33
C LEU A 20 -1.61 9.42 -6.71
N VAL A 21 -1.58 8.81 -7.91
CA VAL A 21 -0.41 8.09 -8.43
C VAL A 21 0.86 8.96 -8.45
N ASN A 22 0.74 10.29 -8.44
CA ASN A 22 1.88 11.20 -8.39
C ASN A 22 2.65 11.16 -7.06
N TRP A 23 1.99 10.71 -5.98
CA TRP A 23 2.62 10.49 -4.68
C TRP A 23 3.27 9.11 -4.58
N VAL A 24 2.83 8.15 -5.38
CA VAL A 24 3.46 6.84 -5.48
C VAL A 24 4.73 6.98 -6.31
N ARG A 25 5.89 6.83 -5.67
CA ARG A 25 7.18 7.12 -6.32
C ARG A 25 8.32 6.37 -5.66
N ARG A 26 9.42 6.27 -6.39
CA ARG A 26 10.67 5.72 -5.89
C ARG A 26 11.11 6.44 -4.61
N ILE A 27 11.52 5.66 -3.62
CA ILE A 27 11.96 6.13 -2.31
C ILE A 27 13.47 5.93 -2.22
N ASP A 28 14.23 7.01 -2.32
CA ASP A 28 15.68 7.00 -2.11
C ASP A 28 16.00 7.25 -0.64
N SER A 29 16.15 6.18 0.13
CA SER A 29 16.45 6.23 1.56
C SER A 29 17.24 5.01 2.04
N HIS A 30 18.33 5.24 2.78
CA HIS A 30 19.08 4.19 3.46
C HIS A 30 18.22 3.42 4.48
N LYS A 31 17.20 4.07 5.07
CA LYS A 31 16.24 3.38 5.95
C LYS A 31 15.44 2.35 5.15
N LEU A 32 15.00 2.70 3.95
CA LEU A 32 14.30 1.76 3.09
C LEU A 32 15.22 0.61 2.67
N ASP A 33 16.46 0.89 2.27
CA ASP A 33 17.40 -0.16 1.89
C ASP A 33 17.62 -1.16 3.03
N THR A 34 17.80 -0.65 4.24
CA THR A 34 17.95 -1.48 5.44
C THR A 34 16.69 -2.31 5.72
N LEU A 35 15.51 -1.71 5.57
CA LEU A 35 14.23 -2.37 5.76
C LEU A 35 14.05 -3.52 4.75
N LEU A 36 14.28 -3.25 3.46
CA LEU A 36 14.14 -4.24 2.41
C LEU A 36 15.14 -5.39 2.58
N LEU A 37 16.36 -5.11 3.01
CA LEU A 37 17.36 -6.15 3.30
C LEU A 37 16.94 -7.06 4.45
N LYS A 38 16.26 -6.55 5.47
CA LYS A 38 15.72 -7.38 6.55
C LYS A 38 14.49 -8.16 6.11
N ALA A 39 13.56 -7.49 5.42
CA ALA A 39 12.32 -8.09 4.97
C ALA A 39 12.59 -9.22 3.96
N ALA A 40 13.55 -9.04 3.06
CA ALA A 40 13.98 -10.08 2.12
C ALA A 40 14.36 -11.39 2.83
N LYS A 41 14.96 -11.33 4.03
CA LYS A 41 15.34 -12.53 4.83
C LYS A 41 14.13 -13.26 5.42
N LEU A 42 12.99 -12.60 5.55
CA LEU A 42 11.73 -13.20 6.00
C LEU A 42 10.97 -13.87 4.85
N THR A 43 11.24 -13.47 3.61
CA THR A 43 10.64 -14.11 2.43
C THR A 43 11.23 -15.49 2.20
N TYR A 44 10.45 -16.38 1.59
CA TYR A 44 10.95 -17.70 1.17
C TYR A 44 12.13 -17.61 0.18
N SER A 45 12.17 -16.55 -0.64
CA SER A 45 13.14 -16.44 -1.73
C SER A 45 14.46 -15.78 -1.33
N GLY A 46 14.49 -15.10 -0.17
CA GLY A 46 15.64 -14.35 0.33
C GLY A 46 15.88 -12.99 -0.35
N TYR A 47 15.04 -12.60 -1.33
CA TYR A 47 15.12 -11.39 -2.14
C TYR A 47 13.71 -10.96 -2.60
N PHE A 48 13.59 -9.80 -3.23
CA PHE A 48 12.34 -9.37 -3.87
C PHE A 48 12.45 -9.48 -5.39
N PHE A 49 11.53 -10.22 -6.01
CA PHE A 49 11.38 -10.31 -7.46
C PHE A 49 9.89 -10.37 -7.83
N GLY A 50 9.16 -9.27 -7.63
CA GLY A 50 7.76 -9.10 -8.02
C GLY A 50 6.98 -10.41 -8.21
N TYR A 51 6.68 -10.73 -9.48
CA TYR A 51 5.96 -11.94 -9.89
C TYR A 51 6.87 -13.00 -10.58
N GLU A 52 7.91 -13.48 -9.88
CA GLU A 52 8.89 -14.42 -10.49
C GLU A 52 8.43 -15.88 -10.53
N SER A 53 8.06 -16.32 -11.73
CA SER A 53 7.47 -17.65 -11.98
C SER A 53 8.41 -18.81 -11.62
N LYS A 54 9.72 -18.70 -11.85
CA LYS A 54 10.65 -19.82 -11.55
C LYS A 54 10.72 -20.12 -10.06
N LYS A 55 10.72 -19.08 -9.23
CA LYS A 55 10.76 -19.21 -7.76
C LYS A 55 9.44 -19.72 -7.23
N PHE A 56 8.32 -19.22 -7.74
CA PHE A 56 6.99 -19.76 -7.40
C PHE A 56 6.90 -21.25 -7.76
N ASN A 57 7.27 -21.65 -8.98
CA ASN A 57 7.26 -23.06 -9.41
C ASN A 57 8.14 -23.95 -8.53
N TYR A 58 9.29 -23.45 -8.08
CA TYR A 58 10.15 -24.17 -7.15
C TYR A 58 9.50 -24.34 -5.77
N ALA A 59 8.92 -23.28 -5.21
CA ALA A 59 8.19 -23.33 -3.94
C ALA A 59 6.97 -24.27 -4.00
N LYS A 60 6.24 -24.23 -5.12
CA LYS A 60 5.09 -25.11 -5.41
C LYS A 60 5.49 -26.57 -5.48
N LYS A 61 6.59 -26.91 -6.17
CA LYS A 61 7.14 -28.27 -6.20
C LYS A 61 7.51 -28.80 -4.81
N LYS A 62 7.83 -27.90 -3.88
CA LYS A 62 8.16 -28.22 -2.48
C LYS A 62 6.93 -28.19 -1.55
N ASN A 63 5.72 -27.93 -2.07
CA ASN A 63 4.49 -27.75 -1.30
C ASN A 63 4.58 -26.66 -0.22
N ILE A 64 5.40 -25.63 -0.47
CA ILE A 64 5.56 -24.50 0.48
C ILE A 64 4.48 -23.45 0.25
N PHE A 65 4.21 -23.15 -1.01
CA PHE A 65 3.06 -22.35 -1.43
C PHE A 65 2.32 -23.10 -2.53
N THR A 66 1.00 -23.12 -2.45
CA THR A 66 0.14 -23.83 -3.40
C THR A 66 -0.42 -22.90 -4.47
N THR A 67 -0.58 -21.62 -4.13
CA THR A 67 -1.11 -20.58 -5.02
C THR A 67 -0.14 -19.40 -5.18
N GLU A 68 -0.28 -18.69 -6.29
CA GLU A 68 0.44 -17.44 -6.56
C GLU A 68 0.10 -16.37 -5.51
N ALA A 69 -1.17 -16.32 -5.08
CA ALA A 69 -1.64 -15.44 -4.01
C ALA A 69 -0.88 -15.66 -2.71
N GLU A 70 -0.70 -16.90 -2.26
CA GLU A 70 0.08 -17.23 -1.05
C GLU A 70 1.55 -16.80 -1.17
N PHE A 71 2.15 -17.02 -2.35
CA PHE A 71 3.53 -16.63 -2.62
C PHE A 71 3.71 -15.11 -2.56
N THR A 72 2.83 -14.36 -3.24
CA THR A 72 2.85 -12.90 -3.23
C THR A 72 2.55 -12.36 -1.83
N ARG A 73 1.58 -12.94 -1.11
CA ARG A 73 1.25 -12.55 0.26
C ARG A 73 2.43 -12.70 1.22
N ASN A 74 3.25 -13.75 1.07
CA ASN A 74 4.47 -13.92 1.88
C ASN A 74 5.46 -12.75 1.68
N ILE A 75 5.55 -12.20 0.47
CA ILE A 75 6.40 -11.04 0.20
C ILE A 75 5.86 -9.79 0.91
N VAL A 76 4.55 -9.56 0.84
CA VAL A 76 3.90 -8.41 1.48
C VAL A 76 3.96 -8.50 3.00
N ASP A 77 3.76 -9.69 3.56
CA ASP A 77 3.90 -9.97 5.00
C ASP A 77 5.30 -9.62 5.52
N ALA A 78 6.34 -10.06 4.81
CA ALA A 78 7.72 -9.74 5.16
C ALA A 78 8.00 -8.22 5.20
N ILE A 79 7.45 -7.48 4.24
CA ILE A 79 7.58 -6.01 4.19
C ILE A 79 6.81 -5.36 5.33
N TYR A 80 5.57 -5.78 5.57
CA TYR A 80 4.74 -5.28 6.66
C TYR A 80 5.41 -5.51 8.02
N THR A 81 5.92 -6.71 8.25
CA THR A 81 6.59 -7.10 9.49
C THR A 81 7.77 -6.19 9.79
N GLU A 82 8.61 -5.88 8.79
CA GLU A 82 9.75 -4.98 9.00
C GLU A 82 9.35 -3.51 9.11
N LEU A 83 8.32 -3.05 8.39
CA LEU A 83 7.74 -1.72 8.60
C LEU A 83 7.26 -1.56 10.05
N ASN A 84 6.59 -2.58 10.60
CA ASN A 84 6.10 -2.59 11.97
C ASN A 84 7.25 -2.54 13.00
N ASN A 85 8.37 -3.20 12.70
CA ASN A 85 9.56 -3.20 13.55
C ASN A 85 10.33 -1.87 13.53
N PHE A 86 10.17 -1.04 12.48
CA PHE A 86 11.00 0.15 12.28
C PHE A 86 10.58 1.36 13.11
N LYS A 87 9.32 1.41 13.57
CA LYS A 87 8.62 2.33 14.50
C LYS A 87 7.15 2.42 14.07
N PRO A 88 6.21 2.88 14.92
CA PRO A 88 4.84 3.07 14.47
C PRO A 88 4.78 4.16 13.41
N ILE A 89 4.61 3.77 12.15
CA ILE A 89 4.47 4.68 11.00
C ILE A 89 3.12 5.39 11.06
N TYR A 90 2.08 4.73 11.60
CA TYR A 90 0.80 5.38 11.79
C TYR A 90 0.80 6.27 13.01
N SER A 91 0.40 7.52 12.80
CA SER A 91 0.05 8.43 13.89
C SER A 91 -1.11 9.29 13.41
N ASN A 92 -2.19 9.35 14.19
CA ASN A 92 -3.25 10.34 14.00
C ASN A 92 -2.67 11.74 14.27
N GLU A 93 -1.94 12.30 13.32
CA GLU A 93 -1.60 13.72 13.33
C GLU A 93 -2.86 14.47 12.91
N THR A 94 -3.74 14.74 13.88
CA THR A 94 -4.66 15.88 13.82
C THR A 94 -3.84 17.17 13.86
N LEU A 95 -3.11 17.44 12.78
CA LEU A 95 -2.47 18.72 12.52
C LEU A 95 -3.03 19.28 11.21
N ASP A 96 -4.34 19.44 11.20
CA ASP A 96 -4.88 20.75 10.85
C ASP A 96 -5.66 21.24 12.07
N PHE A 97 -5.49 22.51 12.42
CA PHE A 97 -5.90 23.10 13.69
C PHE A 97 -7.34 22.73 14.08
N GLY A 98 -7.47 21.78 15.02
CA GLY A 98 -8.67 21.38 15.75
C GLY A 98 -10.01 21.53 15.04
N ARG A 99 -10.48 20.50 14.33
CA ARG A 99 -11.90 20.14 14.18
C ARG A 99 -12.00 18.71 13.60
N THR A 100 -13.05 17.99 13.99
CA THR A 100 -13.33 16.56 13.72
C THR A 100 -14.14 16.35 12.44
N ASP A 101 -13.99 17.22 11.46
CA ASP A 101 -14.78 17.26 10.23
C ASP A 101 -14.10 16.48 9.10
N TYR A 102 -14.62 15.27 8.80
CA TYR A 102 -14.31 14.46 7.60
C TYR A 102 -14.39 15.22 6.25
N GLN A 103 -14.88 16.47 6.28
CA GLN A 103 -15.19 17.33 5.15
C GLN A 103 -14.02 18.23 4.70
N LYS A 104 -12.89 18.26 5.43
CA LYS A 104 -11.71 19.05 5.02
C LYS A 104 -10.59 18.11 4.60
N GLY A 105 -10.18 18.23 3.35
CA GLY A 105 -9.18 17.33 2.81
C GLY A 105 -7.84 17.47 3.51
N GLN A 106 -7.04 16.42 3.43
CA GLN A 106 -5.72 16.33 4.05
C GLN A 106 -4.59 16.48 3.02
N ARG A 107 -3.47 17.04 3.46
CA ARG A 107 -2.23 17.03 2.66
C ARG A 107 -1.59 15.66 2.77
N ILE A 108 -1.22 15.08 1.63
CA ILE A 108 -0.52 13.81 1.56
C ILE A 108 1.00 14.05 1.60
N LYS A 109 1.69 13.40 2.54
CA LYS A 109 3.15 13.36 2.63
C LYS A 109 3.71 12.46 1.53
N TYR A 110 4.92 12.76 1.10
CA TYR A 110 5.62 11.84 0.21
C TYR A 110 6.07 10.58 0.95
N PRO A 111 6.18 9.43 0.26
CA PRO A 111 6.51 8.16 0.91
C PRO A 111 7.86 8.20 1.64
N LYS A 112 8.87 8.88 1.08
CA LYS A 112 10.15 9.13 1.78
C LYS A 112 9.96 9.91 3.08
N GLU A 113 9.11 10.94 3.09
CA GLU A 113 8.85 11.74 4.29
C GLU A 113 8.15 10.89 5.35
N THR A 114 7.12 10.14 4.96
CA THR A 114 6.39 9.21 5.85
C THR A 114 7.33 8.18 6.48
N LEU A 115 8.22 7.58 5.69
CA LEU A 115 9.21 6.61 6.17
C LEU A 115 10.25 7.25 7.10
N GLU A 116 10.80 8.40 6.71
CA GLU A 116 11.87 9.05 7.48
C GLU A 116 11.39 9.59 8.83
N GLN A 117 10.20 10.19 8.84
CA GLN A 117 9.55 10.70 10.06
C GLN A 117 8.96 9.57 10.91
N GLY A 118 8.62 8.44 10.26
CA GLY A 118 7.91 7.33 10.89
C GLY A 118 6.55 7.76 11.41
N ARG A 119 5.83 8.61 10.65
CA ARG A 119 4.54 9.20 11.02
C ARG A 119 3.73 9.60 9.79
N GLY A 120 2.49 9.14 9.70
CA GLY A 120 1.53 9.48 8.65
C GLY A 120 0.11 9.03 9.01
N ASN A 121 -0.86 9.57 8.28
CA ASN A 121 -2.26 9.12 8.33
C ASN A 121 -2.49 7.90 7.41
N CYS A 122 -3.74 7.47 7.26
CA CYS A 122 -4.11 6.30 6.47
C CYS A 122 -3.69 6.40 4.99
N ILE A 123 -3.81 7.59 4.38
CA ILE A 123 -3.42 7.79 2.98
C ILE A 123 -1.90 7.87 2.81
N ASP A 124 -1.17 8.50 3.75
CA ASP A 124 0.29 8.56 3.75
C ASP A 124 0.90 7.15 3.85
N ALA A 125 0.35 6.33 4.75
CA ALA A 125 0.75 4.93 4.93
C ALA A 125 0.43 4.09 3.69
N SER A 126 -0.74 4.28 3.09
CA SER A 126 -1.14 3.61 1.84
C SER A 126 -0.20 3.98 0.68
N VAL A 127 0.15 5.25 0.54
CA VAL A 127 1.11 5.73 -0.47
C VAL A 127 2.51 5.15 -0.23
N LEU A 128 2.97 5.09 1.03
CA LEU A 128 4.25 4.49 1.38
C LEU A 128 4.30 3.01 0.98
N ILE A 129 3.33 2.21 1.42
CA ILE A 129 3.31 0.78 1.11
C ILE A 129 3.17 0.57 -0.39
N ALA A 130 2.26 1.28 -1.08
CA ALA A 130 2.11 1.19 -2.53
C ALA A 130 3.44 1.51 -3.26
N SER A 131 4.17 2.54 -2.81
CA SER A 131 5.47 2.89 -3.40
C SER A 131 6.50 1.78 -3.21
N ILE A 132 6.55 1.15 -2.03
CA ILE A 132 7.44 0.01 -1.78
C ILE A 132 7.07 -1.18 -2.67
N LEU A 133 5.78 -1.51 -2.76
CA LEU A 133 5.27 -2.61 -3.58
C LEU A 133 5.57 -2.39 -5.07
N GLU A 134 5.36 -1.18 -5.59
CA GLU A 134 5.72 -0.82 -6.97
C GLU A 134 7.24 -0.97 -7.20
N MET A 135 8.06 -0.48 -6.27
CA MET A 135 9.53 -0.57 -6.37
C MET A 135 10.06 -2.01 -6.43
N ILE A 136 9.39 -2.95 -5.75
CA ILE A 136 9.77 -4.37 -5.77
C ILE A 136 9.13 -5.15 -6.92
N GLY A 137 8.40 -4.48 -7.81
CA GLY A 137 7.82 -5.06 -9.02
C GLY A 137 6.47 -5.74 -8.82
N LEU A 138 5.73 -5.40 -7.77
CA LEU A 138 4.33 -5.78 -7.61
C LEU A 138 3.40 -4.70 -8.18
N ASN A 139 2.14 -5.06 -8.38
CA ASN A 139 1.10 -4.17 -8.91
C ASN A 139 0.17 -3.71 -7.76
N PRO A 140 0.50 -2.61 -7.07
CA PRO A 140 -0.32 -2.10 -5.97
C PRO A 140 -1.57 -1.36 -6.49
N VAL A 141 -2.54 -1.27 -5.61
CA VAL A 141 -3.68 -0.35 -5.70
C VAL A 141 -3.82 0.42 -4.41
N ILE A 142 -4.35 1.64 -4.47
CA ILE A 142 -4.79 2.37 -3.27
C ILE A 142 -6.32 2.39 -3.31
N VAL A 143 -6.94 1.91 -2.24
CA VAL A 143 -8.39 1.93 -2.07
C VAL A 143 -8.75 3.09 -1.16
N ILE A 144 -9.69 3.89 -1.63
CA ILE A 144 -10.24 5.03 -0.90
C ILE A 144 -11.71 4.73 -0.68
N ILE A 145 -12.15 4.86 0.57
CA ILE A 145 -13.54 4.77 0.99
C ILE A 145 -13.89 6.05 1.77
N PRO A 146 -15.17 6.33 2.09
CA PRO A 146 -15.52 7.48 2.90
C PRO A 146 -14.72 7.53 4.21
N GLY A 147 -13.94 8.60 4.39
CA GLY A 147 -13.14 8.82 5.60
C GLY A 147 -11.92 7.91 5.80
N HIS A 148 -11.61 6.98 4.88
CA HIS A 148 -10.49 6.05 5.08
C HIS A 148 -9.77 5.65 3.77
N ALA A 149 -8.53 5.19 3.91
CA ALA A 149 -7.72 4.68 2.81
C ALA A 149 -6.83 3.52 3.23
N PHE A 150 -6.70 2.54 2.35
CA PHE A 150 -5.85 1.37 2.56
C PHE A 150 -5.21 0.92 1.24
N VAL A 151 -4.31 -0.06 1.32
CA VAL A 151 -3.54 -0.53 0.16
C VAL A 151 -4.00 -1.93 -0.25
N GLY A 152 -3.88 -2.25 -1.53
CA GLY A 152 -3.97 -3.62 -2.01
C GLY A 152 -2.86 -3.93 -3.01
N TRP A 153 -2.76 -5.20 -3.38
CA TRP A 153 -1.84 -5.69 -4.40
C TRP A 153 -2.51 -6.77 -5.23
N GLU A 154 -2.12 -6.84 -6.49
CA GLU A 154 -2.55 -7.93 -7.37
C GLU A 154 -1.91 -9.24 -6.90
N THR A 155 -2.70 -10.31 -6.76
CA THR A 155 -2.25 -11.60 -6.24
C THR A 155 -1.22 -12.26 -7.14
N TRP A 156 -1.24 -11.93 -8.43
CA TRP A 156 -0.24 -12.28 -9.42
C TRP A 156 -0.25 -11.31 -10.58
N LYS A 157 0.79 -11.31 -11.43
CA LYS A 157 0.89 -10.40 -12.57
C LYS A 157 -0.29 -10.59 -13.51
N ASP A 158 -1.00 -9.49 -13.78
CA ASP A 158 -2.11 -9.41 -14.74
C ASP A 158 -3.27 -10.39 -14.43
N SER A 159 -3.38 -10.86 -13.17
CA SER A 159 -4.45 -11.76 -12.72
C SER A 159 -5.79 -11.06 -12.49
N ASN A 160 -5.76 -9.74 -12.32
CA ASN A 160 -6.89 -8.89 -11.92
C ASN A 160 -7.59 -9.34 -10.63
N ASN A 161 -6.89 -10.14 -9.81
CA ASN A 161 -7.32 -10.53 -8.47
C ASN A 161 -6.47 -9.78 -7.45
N TYR A 162 -7.08 -9.30 -6.38
CA TYR A 162 -6.42 -8.42 -5.42
C TYR A 162 -6.61 -8.89 -3.98
N GLU A 163 -5.59 -8.66 -3.17
CA GLU A 163 -5.65 -8.72 -1.71
C GLU A 163 -5.44 -7.33 -1.13
N TYR A 164 -5.93 -7.10 0.08
CA TYR A 164 -5.99 -5.78 0.71
C TYR A 164 -5.44 -5.81 2.13
N LEU A 165 -4.77 -4.74 2.52
CA LEU A 165 -4.13 -4.58 3.83
C LEU A 165 -4.55 -3.26 4.45
N GLU A 166 -5.14 -3.35 5.64
CA GLU A 166 -5.46 -2.20 6.47
C GLU A 166 -4.19 -1.53 6.98
N THR A 167 -3.97 -0.27 6.59
CA THR A 167 -2.70 0.43 6.82
C THR A 167 -2.60 1.09 8.20
N THR A 168 -3.74 1.32 8.88
CA THR A 168 -3.79 1.87 10.24
C THR A 168 -3.21 0.92 11.30
N PHE A 169 -3.12 -0.37 10.98
CA PHE A 169 -2.54 -1.37 11.87
C PHE A 169 -1.00 -1.30 11.94
N LEU A 170 -0.35 -0.58 11.03
CA LEU A 170 1.10 -0.37 11.06
C LEU A 170 1.54 0.33 12.35
N GLY A 171 2.28 -0.39 13.18
CA GLY A 171 2.71 0.04 14.51
C GLY A 171 1.91 -0.54 15.67
N TYR A 172 0.79 -1.23 15.40
CA TYR A 172 -0.18 -1.65 16.41
C TYR A 172 -0.63 -3.12 16.29
N GLY A 173 -0.58 -3.72 15.10
CA GLY A 173 -1.06 -5.09 14.85
C GLY A 173 -0.15 -5.90 13.94
N ASN A 174 -0.38 -7.22 13.88
CA ASN A 174 0.32 -8.14 12.98
C ASN A 174 -0.27 -8.08 11.55
N PHE A 175 0.45 -8.68 10.60
CA PHE A 175 0.06 -8.70 9.19
C PHE A 175 -1.30 -9.39 8.95
N GLN A 176 -1.57 -10.49 9.66
CA GLN A 176 -2.75 -11.31 9.45
C GLN A 176 -4.03 -10.54 9.82
N ASP A 177 -4.00 -9.82 10.93
CA ASP A 177 -5.11 -8.96 11.37
C ASP A 177 -5.33 -7.79 10.40
N ALA A 178 -4.24 -7.13 9.99
CA ALA A 178 -4.29 -6.04 9.03
C ALA A 178 -4.83 -6.50 7.64
N HIS A 179 -4.38 -7.66 7.17
CA HIS A 179 -4.84 -8.25 5.91
C HIS A 179 -6.32 -8.66 5.98
N LYS A 180 -6.72 -9.35 7.06
CA LYS A 180 -8.12 -9.70 7.28
C LYS A 180 -9.01 -8.46 7.28
N LYS A 181 -8.61 -7.42 8.01
CA LYS A 181 -9.37 -6.16 8.09
C LYS A 181 -9.46 -5.47 6.73
N GLY A 182 -8.37 -5.39 5.97
CA GLY A 182 -8.38 -4.82 4.62
C GLY A 182 -9.34 -5.54 3.67
N MET A 183 -9.36 -6.88 3.72
CA MET A 183 -10.29 -7.70 2.93
C MET A 183 -11.77 -7.46 3.33
N GLU A 184 -12.04 -7.34 4.63
CA GLU A 184 -13.38 -7.04 5.16
C GLU A 184 -13.85 -5.63 4.75
N GLU A 185 -13.01 -4.60 4.93
CA GLU A 185 -13.32 -3.21 4.53
C GLU A 185 -13.62 -3.11 3.04
N PHE A 186 -12.80 -3.76 2.20
CA PHE A 186 -13.03 -3.78 0.76
C PHE A 186 -14.35 -4.47 0.39
N SER A 187 -14.67 -5.59 1.05
CA SER A 187 -15.86 -6.38 0.73
C SER A 187 -17.15 -5.71 1.21
N ASN A 188 -17.11 -5.09 2.38
CA ASN A 188 -18.29 -4.50 3.03
C ASN A 188 -18.61 -3.09 2.54
N THR A 189 -17.67 -2.41 1.88
CA THR A 189 -17.88 -1.06 1.36
C THR A 189 -18.28 -1.11 -0.11
N SER A 190 -19.49 -0.62 -0.42
CA SER A 190 -19.97 -0.45 -1.79
C SER A 190 -19.35 0.76 -2.48
N GLU A 191 -19.30 1.89 -1.78
CA GLU A 191 -18.73 3.15 -2.27
C GLU A 191 -17.21 3.16 -2.09
N LYS A 192 -16.49 2.89 -3.17
CA LYS A 192 -15.03 2.83 -3.15
C LYS A 192 -14.42 3.28 -4.46
N ILE A 193 -13.26 3.91 -4.33
CA ILE A 193 -12.40 4.31 -5.45
C ILE A 193 -11.14 3.47 -5.37
N VAL A 194 -10.82 2.78 -6.46
CA VAL A 194 -9.60 1.98 -6.57
C VAL A 194 -8.66 2.68 -7.53
N VAL A 195 -7.58 3.24 -6.99
CA VAL A 195 -6.50 3.84 -7.78
C VAL A 195 -5.54 2.73 -8.16
N ASN A 196 -5.69 2.20 -9.38
CA ASN A 196 -4.80 1.18 -9.90
C ASN A 196 -3.52 1.82 -10.44
N ILE A 197 -2.41 1.60 -9.72
CA ILE A 197 -1.14 2.27 -10.01
C ILE A 197 -0.63 1.88 -11.39
N LYS A 198 -0.56 0.58 -11.69
CA LYS A 198 -0.12 0.07 -13.01
C LYS A 198 -0.96 0.66 -14.15
N LYS A 199 -2.29 0.65 -14.03
CA LYS A 199 -3.19 1.21 -15.04
C LYS A 199 -2.94 2.70 -15.26
N CYS A 200 -2.76 3.46 -14.18
CA CYS A 200 -2.44 4.89 -14.29
C CYS A 200 -1.09 5.11 -15.01
N ARG A 201 -0.07 4.28 -14.75
CA ARG A 201 1.21 4.32 -15.48
C ARG A 201 1.03 4.00 -16.96
N ASP A 202 0.25 2.96 -17.28
CA ASP A 202 -0.03 2.55 -18.66
C ASP A 202 -0.79 3.65 -19.45
N GLU A 203 -1.57 4.48 -18.75
CA GLU A 203 -2.27 5.65 -19.29
C GLU A 203 -1.40 6.92 -19.33
N GLY A 204 -0.11 6.84 -18.97
CA GLY A 204 0.83 7.95 -19.03
C GLY A 204 0.80 8.89 -17.81
N ILE A 205 0.11 8.51 -16.73
CA ILE A 205 0.07 9.28 -15.48
C ILE A 205 1.28 8.85 -14.63
N TYR A 206 2.35 9.62 -14.73
CA TYR A 206 3.60 9.40 -13.99
C TYR A 206 3.78 10.43 -12.89
N SER A 207 4.50 10.04 -11.83
CA SER A 207 4.96 11.00 -10.81
C SER A 207 5.85 12.05 -11.48
N VAL A 208 5.50 13.32 -11.30
CA VAL A 208 6.35 14.44 -11.74
C VAL A 208 7.64 14.41 -10.91
N GLN A 209 8.79 14.44 -11.59
CA GLN A 209 10.12 14.46 -10.96
C GLN A 209 10.37 15.76 -10.20
#